data_AF-A0A1B9L3H3-F1
#
_entry.id   AF-A0A1B9L3H3-F1
#
_cell.length_a   1.000
_cell.length_b   1.000
_cell.length_c   1.000
_cell.angle_alpha   90.00
_cell.angle_beta   90.00
_cell.angle_gamma   90.00
#
_symmetry.space_group_name_H-M   'P 1'
#
loop_
_entity.id
_entity.type
_entity.pdbx_description
1 polymer ?
#
loop_
_entity_poly.entity_id
_entity_poly.type
_entity_poly.pdbx_seq_one_letter_code
_entity_poly.pdbx_strand_id
1 'polypeptide(L)'
;MTIVIGKLCSIVNYGNKIDCPIPFASKLINNQIKVHFDSTFGGKNGIAIIRLQEDNLIWELITAPNGEYYFATKAKLLPEKEN
;
A
#
# COMPACT_ATOMS: atom_id res chain seq x y z
N MET A 1 15.40 -12.75 -9.06
CA MET A 1 14.01 -12.44 -8.64
C MET A 1 14.09 -11.38 -7.56
N THR A 2 13.52 -10.20 -7.78
CA THR A 2 13.63 -9.07 -6.83
C THR A 2 12.45 -9.11 -5.87
N ILE A 3 12.74 -9.17 -4.56
CA ILE A 3 11.75 -9.03 -3.51
C ILE A 3 11.69 -7.57 -3.09
N VAL A 4 10.49 -7.03 -2.99
CA VAL A 4 10.22 -5.69 -2.48
C VAL A 4 9.50 -5.84 -1.15
N ILE A 5 10.04 -5.18 -0.13
CA ILE A 5 9.43 -5.05 1.18
C ILE A 5 8.96 -3.62 1.37
N GLY A 6 7.86 -3.44 2.07
CA GLY A 6 7.34 -2.12 2.34
C GLY A 6 6.36 -2.12 3.50
N LYS A 7 5.91 -0.93 3.84
CA LYS A 7 4.94 -0.68 4.91
C LYS A 7 3.92 0.31 4.37
N LEU A 8 2.66 0.11 4.73
CA LEU A 8 1.59 1.07 4.46
C LEU A 8 0.86 1.38 5.76
N CYS A 9 0.15 2.50 5.77
CA CYS A 9 -0.73 2.87 6.87
C CYS A 9 -2.18 2.87 6.39
N SER A 10 -3.12 2.50 7.25
CA SER A 10 -4.55 2.77 7.04
C SER A 10 -5.04 3.80 8.06
N ILE A 11 -6.09 4.53 7.69
CA ILE A 11 -6.76 5.46 8.59
C ILE A 11 -8.16 4.93 8.86
N VAL A 12 -8.60 4.92 10.12
CA VAL A 12 -9.94 4.49 10.52
C VAL A 12 -10.58 5.53 11.43
N ASN A 13 -11.88 5.37 11.69
CA ASN A 13 -12.66 6.24 12.58
C ASN A 13 -12.53 7.73 12.23
N TYR A 14 -12.73 8.08 10.95
CA TYR A 14 -12.68 9.49 10.48
C TYR A 14 -11.35 10.21 10.78
N GLY A 15 -10.22 9.49 10.80
CA GLY A 15 -8.91 10.09 11.11
C GLY A 15 -8.45 9.92 12.56
N ASN A 16 -9.29 9.40 13.45
CA ASN A 16 -8.95 9.30 14.88
C ASN A 16 -8.01 8.12 15.21
N LYS A 17 -7.87 7.16 14.31
CA LYS A 17 -6.97 6.01 14.51
C LYS A 17 -6.19 5.72 13.24
N ILE A 18 -4.91 5.43 13.40
CA ILE A 18 -4.00 5.07 12.32
C ILE A 18 -3.50 3.65 12.57
N ASP A 19 -3.60 2.80 11.56
CA ASP A 19 -3.08 1.44 11.54
C ASP A 19 -1.73 1.46 10.82
N CYS A 20 -0.63 1.58 11.56
CA CYS A 20 0.70 1.62 10.95
C CYS A 20 1.79 1.03 11.87
N PRO A 21 2.76 0.26 11.34
CA PRO A 21 2.87 -0.18 9.95
C PRO A 21 2.12 -1.48 9.66
N ILE A 22 1.47 -1.55 8.50
CA ILE A 22 1.02 -2.80 7.89
C ILE A 22 2.14 -3.26 6.93
N PRO A 23 2.96 -4.26 7.32
CA PRO A 23 4.08 -4.70 6.49
C PRO A 23 3.59 -5.54 5.30
N PHE A 24 4.29 -5.46 4.18
CA PHE A 24 4.09 -6.35 3.03
C PHE A 24 5.43 -6.78 2.44
N ALA A 25 5.42 -7.94 1.80
CA ALA A 25 6.50 -8.43 0.97
C ALA A 25 5.91 -8.98 -0.33
N SER A 26 6.45 -8.56 -1.46
CA SER A 26 5.98 -9.01 -2.77
C SER A 26 7.11 -9.05 -3.80
N LYS A 27 6.80 -9.60 -4.97
CA LYS A 27 7.74 -9.75 -6.07
C LYS A 27 7.52 -8.64 -7.10
N LEU A 28 8.62 -8.10 -7.62
CA LEU A 28 8.59 -7.26 -8.81
C LEU A 28 8.47 -8.15 -10.04
N ILE A 29 7.37 -8.00 -10.79
CA ILE A 29 7.09 -8.74 -12.04
C ILE A 29 6.59 -7.73 -13.08
N ASN A 30 7.26 -7.65 -14.24
CA ASN A 30 6.89 -6.76 -15.35
C ASN A 30 6.63 -5.30 -14.90
N ASN A 31 7.56 -4.74 -14.11
CA ASN A 31 7.46 -3.38 -13.55
C ASN A 31 6.26 -3.13 -12.63
N GLN A 32 5.66 -4.20 -12.10
CA GLN A 32 4.54 -4.13 -11.16
C GLN A 32 4.83 -4.94 -9.90
N ILE A 33 4.31 -4.44 -8.79
CA ILE A 33 4.36 -5.10 -7.50
C ILE A 33 2.92 -5.21 -7.01
N LYS A 34 2.41 -6.44 -6.89
CA LYS A 34 1.09 -6.69 -6.33
C LYS A 34 1.18 -6.76 -4.82
N VAL A 35 0.60 -5.80 -4.13
CA VAL A 35 0.62 -5.70 -2.68
C VAL A 35 -0.66 -6.32 -2.14
N HIS A 36 -0.51 -7.33 -1.28
CA HIS A 36 -1.58 -7.90 -0.49
C HIS A 36 -1.40 -7.45 0.96
N PHE A 37 -2.47 -7.00 1.58
CA PHE A 37 -2.42 -6.51 2.96
C PHE A 37 -3.76 -6.71 3.68
N ASP A 38 -3.66 -6.92 4.99
CA ASP A 38 -4.77 -6.95 5.91
C ASP A 38 -4.57 -5.84 6.95
N SER A 39 -5.64 -5.11 7.28
CA SER A 39 -5.65 -4.16 8.39
C SER A 39 -5.75 -4.90 9.72
N THR A 40 -5.02 -4.43 10.72
CA THR A 40 -5.09 -4.93 12.10
C THR A 40 -6.43 -4.65 12.77
N PHE A 41 -7.19 -3.70 12.24
CA PHE A 41 -8.53 -3.35 12.71
C PHE A 41 -9.65 -4.19 12.10
N GLY A 42 -9.35 -5.21 11.29
CA GLY A 42 -10.33 -6.20 10.82
C GLY A 42 -10.63 -6.19 9.32
N GLY A 43 -10.18 -5.19 8.57
CA GLY A 43 -10.29 -5.15 7.12
C GLY A 43 -9.34 -6.18 6.48
N LYS A 44 -9.88 -7.13 5.70
CA LYS A 44 -9.09 -8.20 5.07
C LYS A 44 -9.13 -8.13 3.54
N ASN A 45 -8.15 -8.80 2.91
CA ASN A 45 -8.05 -9.00 1.48
C ASN A 45 -7.85 -7.69 0.68
N GLY A 46 -7.12 -6.73 1.25
CA GLY A 46 -6.71 -5.54 0.52
C GLY A 46 -5.75 -5.88 -0.61
N ILE A 47 -5.99 -5.30 -1.80
CA ILE A 47 -5.11 -5.47 -2.96
C ILE A 47 -4.78 -4.10 -3.53
N ALA A 48 -3.49 -3.83 -3.68
CA ALA A 48 -2.99 -2.68 -4.40
C ALA A 48 -1.90 -3.09 -5.40
N ILE A 49 -1.64 -2.22 -6.36
CA ILE A 49 -0.56 -2.37 -7.32
C ILE A 49 0.34 -1.14 -7.21
N ILE A 50 1.65 -1.38 -7.10
CA ILE A 50 2.66 -0.36 -7.32
C ILE A 50 3.22 -0.58 -8.72
N ARG A 51 3.14 0.44 -9.57
CA ARG A 51 3.74 0.43 -10.91
C ARG A 51 4.98 1.30 -10.94
N LEU A 52 6.05 0.78 -11.52
CA LEU A 52 7.23 1.56 -11.88
C LEU A 52 6.94 2.22 -13.23
N GLN A 53 6.80 3.54 -13.24
CA GLN A 53 6.60 4.35 -14.43
C GLN A 53 7.70 5.41 -14.50
N GLU A 54 8.57 5.29 -15.49
CA GLU A 54 9.78 6.12 -15.63
C GLU A 54 10.59 6.09 -14.33
N ASP A 55 10.79 7.23 -13.69
CA ASP A 55 11.50 7.38 -12.42
C ASP A 55 10.56 7.41 -11.20
N ASN A 56 9.28 7.07 -11.39
CA ASN A 56 8.25 7.21 -10.37
C ASN A 56 7.60 5.89 -10.01
N LEU A 57 7.16 5.79 -8.75
CA LEU A 57 6.35 4.70 -8.25
C LEU A 57 4.91 5.18 -8.12
N ILE A 58 3.97 4.52 -8.78
CA ILE A 58 2.54 4.85 -8.73
C ILE A 58 1.82 3.76 -7.95
N TRP A 59 1.23 4.15 -6.82
CA TRP A 59 0.31 3.32 -6.05
C TRP A 59 -1.11 3.42 -6.61
N GLU A 60 -1.79 2.29 -6.72
CA GLU A 60 -3.20 2.19 -7.04
C GLU A 60 -3.87 1.08 -6.21
N LEU A 61 -4.90 1.42 -5.46
CA LEU A 61 -5.73 0.47 -4.73
C LEU A 61 -6.72 -0.19 -5.70
N ILE A 62 -6.65 -1.51 -5.82
CA ILE A 62 -7.53 -2.30 -6.69
C ILE A 62 -8.74 -2.80 -5.91
N THR A 63 -8.52 -3.24 -4.67
CA THR A 63 -9.58 -3.76 -3.81
C THR A 63 -9.36 -3.20 -2.42
N ALA A 64 -10.30 -2.37 -1.97
CA ALA A 64 -10.33 -1.91 -0.59
C ALA A 64 -10.75 -3.09 0.32
N PRO A 65 -10.13 -3.26 1.49
CA PRO A 65 -10.62 -4.18 2.51
C PRO A 65 -12.04 -3.81 2.94
N ASN A 66 -12.88 -4.80 3.25
CA ASN A 66 -14.23 -4.57 3.73
C ASN A 66 -14.23 -3.87 5.12
N GLY A 67 -14.96 -2.75 5.25
CA GLY A 67 -15.23 -2.01 6.50
C GLY A 67 -14.92 -0.51 6.40
N GLU A 68 -14.93 0.20 7.54
CA GLU A 68 -14.69 1.66 7.60
C GLU A 68 -13.18 2.00 7.63
N TYR A 69 -12.49 1.71 6.53
CA TYR A 69 -11.06 1.97 6.36
C TYR A 69 -10.80 2.93 5.22
N TYR A 70 -9.90 3.87 5.45
CA TYR A 70 -9.42 4.79 4.46
C TYR A 70 -7.99 4.42 4.08
N PHE A 71 -7.83 4.02 2.82
CA PHE A 71 -6.55 3.83 2.16
C PHE A 71 -6.44 4.84 1.03
N ALA A 72 -5.22 5.29 0.71
CA ALA A 72 -5.01 6.08 -0.49
C ALA A 72 -5.46 5.26 -1.71
N THR A 73 -6.37 5.78 -2.52
CA THR A 73 -6.85 5.08 -3.72
C THR A 73 -5.83 5.14 -4.84
N LYS A 74 -5.15 6.28 -4.99
CA LYS A 74 -4.08 6.49 -5.96
C LYS A 74 -3.07 7.50 -5.40
N ALA A 75 -1.79 7.22 -5.55
CA ALA A 75 -0.73 8.13 -5.11
C ALA A 75 0.53 7.98 -5.96
N LYS A 76 1.25 9.09 -6.15
CA LYS A 76 2.63 9.06 -6.62
C LYS A 76 3.54 8.96 -5.39
N LEU A 77 4.27 7.86 -5.28
CA LEU A 77 5.24 7.66 -4.20
C LEU A 77 6.52 8.41 -4.57
N LEU A 78 6.98 9.24 -3.64
CA LEU A 78 8.22 9.98 -3.78
C LEU A 78 9.33 9.24 -3.03
N PRO A 79 10.58 9.33 -3.49
CA PRO A 79 11.72 8.91 -2.69
C PRO A 79 11.67 9.62 -1.33
N GLU A 80 11.99 8.86 -0.28
CA GLU A 80 12.22 9.48 1.03
C GLU A 80 13.39 10.47 0.88
N LYS A 81 13.20 11.69 1.37
CA LYS A 81 14.30 12.66 1.40
C LYS A 81 15.24 12.21 2.52
N GLU A 82 16.45 11.81 2.18
CA GLU A 82 17.53 11.73 3.17
C GLU A 82 17.77 13.16 3.69
N ASN A 83 17.50 13.37 4.97
CA ASN A 83 17.90 14.57 5.71
C ASN A 83 19.24 14.34 6.38
#